data_AF-A0A2V5VMN1-F1
#
_entry.id   AF-A0A2V5VMN1-F1
#
_cell.length_a   1.000
_cell.length_b   1.000
_cell.length_c   1.000
_cell.angle_alpha   90.00
_cell.angle_beta   90.00
_cell.angle_gamma   90.00
#
_symmetry.space_group_name_H-M   'P 1'
#
loop_
_entity.id
_entity.type
_entity.pdbx_description
1 polymer ?
#
loop_
_entity_poly.entity_id
_entity_poly.type
_entity_poly.pdbx_seq_one_letter_code
_entity_poly.pdbx_strand_id
1 'polypeptide(L)'
;YAKRVLPDWQAKTARQLPNYVGLSLVEDFNKTKSSNVADFCLEMYKQMGLLEGVRVERSSAPEFRKRALAVPDYFVDVRYEGEIVRARYRDGKLLLHKGGDRFLEIPGGEFGPKQISPTRDTRFRWMQSVIRCTHYVAGASEHHYINKTDAPEVKFIKRDEISDSGKAYTEA
;
A
#
# COMPACT_ATOMS: atom_id res chain seq x y z
N TYR A 1 -7.09 -0.80 -3.35
CA TYR A 1 -8.31 -0.56 -4.15
C TYR A 1 -9.53 -1.26 -3.54
N ALA A 2 -9.48 -2.57 -3.20
CA ALA A 2 -10.66 -3.28 -2.70
C ALA A 2 -11.00 -3.08 -1.20
N LYS A 3 -10.02 -2.73 -0.35
CA LYS A 3 -10.27 -2.52 1.09
C LYS A 3 -11.16 -1.30 1.31
N ARG A 4 -12.41 -1.53 1.70
CA ARG A 4 -13.43 -0.50 1.89
C ARG A 4 -13.24 0.26 3.20
N VAL A 5 -13.69 1.50 3.22
CA VAL A 5 -13.93 2.22 4.48
C VAL A 5 -15.15 1.58 5.14
N LEU A 6 -15.05 1.25 6.42
CA LEU A 6 -16.16 0.64 7.14
C LEU A 6 -17.29 1.67 7.34
N PRO A 7 -18.57 1.25 7.28
CA PRO A 7 -19.68 2.09 7.68
C PRO A 7 -19.45 2.68 9.08
N ASP A 8 -19.85 3.92 9.28
CA ASP A 8 -19.73 4.70 10.52
C ASP A 8 -18.30 4.92 11.06
N TRP A 9 -17.26 4.33 10.47
CA TRP A 9 -15.88 4.51 10.95
C TRP A 9 -15.48 5.98 10.95
N GLN A 10 -15.78 6.70 9.88
CA GLN A 10 -15.45 8.11 9.76
C GLN A 10 -16.19 8.93 10.82
N ALA A 11 -17.51 8.73 10.98
CA ALA A 11 -18.30 9.44 11.97
C ALA A 11 -17.84 9.15 13.41
N LYS A 12 -17.50 7.89 13.72
CA LYS A 12 -16.95 7.49 15.03
C LYS A 12 -15.60 8.13 15.30
N THR A 13 -14.72 8.13 14.30
CA THR A 13 -13.37 8.72 14.40
C THR A 13 -13.44 10.24 14.55
N ALA A 14 -14.26 10.92 13.74
CA ALA A 14 -14.43 12.37 13.76
C ALA A 14 -14.86 12.91 15.13
N ARG A 15 -15.64 12.15 15.91
CA ARG A 15 -16.02 12.55 17.29
C ARG A 15 -14.85 12.57 18.28
N GLN A 16 -13.78 11.84 17.99
CA GLN A 16 -12.62 11.74 18.88
C GLN A 16 -11.49 12.67 18.46
N LEU A 17 -11.39 13.00 17.17
CA LEU A 17 -10.30 13.82 16.60
C LEU A 17 -10.08 15.19 17.26
N PRO A 18 -11.11 15.96 17.68
CA PRO A 18 -10.89 17.27 18.31
C PRO A 18 -10.04 17.24 19.59
N ASN A 19 -9.91 16.08 20.24
CA ASN A 19 -9.05 15.92 21.41
C ASN A 19 -7.56 15.76 21.05
N TYR A 20 -7.25 15.57 19.76
CA TYR A 20 -5.91 15.21 19.30
C TYR A 20 -5.36 16.17 18.26
N VAL A 21 -6.19 16.78 17.41
CA VAL A 21 -5.71 17.61 16.29
C VAL A 21 -6.48 18.92 16.20
N GLY A 22 -5.87 19.93 15.57
CA GLY A 22 -6.50 21.23 15.33
C GLY A 22 -7.77 21.14 14.48
N LEU A 23 -8.67 22.13 14.65
CA LEU A 23 -9.99 22.16 14.01
C LEU A 23 -9.94 22.06 12.48
N SER A 24 -8.94 22.65 11.83
CA SER A 24 -8.76 22.57 10.37
C SER A 24 -8.63 21.12 9.89
N LEU A 25 -7.82 20.30 10.57
CA LEU A 25 -7.65 18.88 10.23
C LEU A 25 -8.92 18.06 10.49
N VAL A 26 -9.71 18.43 11.51
CA VAL A 26 -11.03 17.82 11.75
C VAL A 26 -11.99 18.13 10.61
N GLU A 27 -11.98 19.37 10.10
CA GLU A 27 -12.81 19.76 8.96
C GLU A 27 -12.42 19.01 7.70
N ASP A 28 -11.12 18.92 7.38
CA ASP A 28 -10.60 18.18 6.22
C ASP A 28 -10.96 16.68 6.32
N PHE A 29 -10.83 16.11 7.51
CA PHE A 29 -11.26 14.74 7.78
C PHE A 29 -12.75 14.52 7.53
N ASN A 30 -13.61 15.46 7.93
CA ASN A 30 -15.05 15.38 7.70
C ASN A 30 -15.43 15.56 6.23
N LYS A 31 -14.73 16.45 5.51
CA LYS A 31 -14.94 16.73 4.08
C LYS A 31 -14.50 15.56 3.19
N THR A 32 -13.49 14.80 3.60
CA THR A 32 -12.98 13.66 2.81
C THR A 32 -14.03 12.57 2.65
N LYS A 33 -14.43 12.26 1.41
CA LYS A 33 -15.37 11.18 1.10
C LYS A 33 -14.72 10.17 0.16
N SER A 34 -14.62 8.92 0.61
CA SER A 34 -14.18 7.83 -0.24
C SER A 34 -14.72 6.47 0.21
N SER A 35 -14.94 5.59 -0.75
CA SER A 35 -15.43 4.22 -0.53
C SER A 35 -14.32 3.25 -0.13
N ASN A 36 -13.04 3.59 -0.36
CA ASN A 36 -11.91 2.73 -0.03
C ASN A 36 -10.80 3.47 0.71
N VAL A 37 -10.06 2.71 1.51
CA VAL A 37 -9.07 3.26 2.46
C VAL A 37 -7.93 3.98 1.74
N ALA A 38 -7.47 3.46 0.59
CA ALA A 38 -6.34 4.07 -0.12
C ALA A 38 -6.69 5.45 -0.68
N ASP A 39 -7.90 5.58 -1.25
CA ASP A 39 -8.41 6.86 -1.75
C ASP A 39 -8.70 7.84 -0.61
N PHE A 40 -9.27 7.35 0.51
CA PHE A 40 -9.47 8.16 1.70
C PHE A 40 -8.15 8.76 2.20
N CYS A 41 -7.12 7.95 2.38
CA CYS A 41 -5.80 8.42 2.82
C CYS A 41 -5.17 9.39 1.82
N LEU A 42 -5.25 9.10 0.52
CA LEU A 42 -4.69 9.97 -0.50
C LEU A 42 -5.36 11.34 -0.50
N GLU A 43 -6.69 11.38 -0.38
CA GLU A 43 -7.44 12.62 -0.31
C GLU A 43 -7.09 13.43 0.95
N MET A 44 -6.97 12.77 2.11
CA MET A 44 -6.47 13.42 3.32
C MET A 44 -5.09 14.05 3.10
N TYR A 45 -4.13 13.31 2.55
CA TYR A 45 -2.78 13.84 2.31
C TYR A 45 -2.76 15.02 1.35
N LYS A 46 -3.67 15.07 0.38
CA LYS A 46 -3.83 16.23 -0.51
C LYS A 46 -4.37 17.44 0.25
N GLN A 47 -5.43 17.27 1.05
CA GLN A 47 -6.01 18.38 1.82
C GLN A 47 -5.01 18.95 2.84
N MET A 48 -4.17 18.07 3.42
CA MET A 48 -3.08 18.47 4.31
C MET A 48 -1.88 19.13 3.59
N GLY A 49 -1.89 19.26 2.26
CA GLY A 49 -0.78 19.84 1.49
C GLY A 49 0.50 18.97 1.42
N LEU A 50 0.45 17.71 1.85
CA LEU A 50 1.64 16.85 1.97
C LEU A 50 2.17 16.29 0.65
N LEU A 51 1.44 16.51 -0.45
CA LEU A 51 1.73 15.93 -1.75
C LEU A 51 2.13 16.99 -2.79
N GLU A 52 2.38 18.22 -2.37
CA GLU A 52 2.88 19.28 -3.25
C GLU A 52 4.22 18.87 -3.88
N GLY A 53 4.30 18.97 -5.21
CA GLY A 53 5.47 18.51 -5.97
C GLY A 53 5.65 16.99 -6.04
N VAL A 54 4.74 16.18 -5.47
CA VAL A 54 4.84 14.71 -5.46
C VAL A 54 3.92 14.10 -6.54
N ARG A 55 4.53 13.36 -7.48
CA ARG A 55 3.76 12.48 -8.37
C ARG A 55 3.42 11.17 -7.68
N VAL A 56 2.13 10.87 -7.58
CA VAL A 56 1.65 9.64 -6.93
C VAL A 56 1.37 8.55 -7.96
N GLU A 57 2.11 7.45 -7.87
CA GLU A 57 1.87 6.21 -8.63
C GLU A 57 1.16 5.17 -7.76
N ARG A 58 0.14 4.52 -8.32
CA ARG A 58 -0.64 3.50 -7.62
C ARG A 58 -0.19 2.10 -8.03
N SER A 59 0.54 1.41 -7.15
CA SER A 59 0.93 0.01 -7.35
C SER A 59 -0.26 -0.97 -7.51
N SER A 60 -1.46 -0.55 -7.09
CA SER A 60 -2.68 -1.33 -7.31
C SER A 60 -3.40 -1.04 -8.64
N ALA A 61 -2.98 -0.03 -9.40
CA ALA A 61 -3.58 0.28 -10.68
C ALA A 61 -3.24 -0.82 -11.70
N PRO A 62 -4.22 -1.37 -12.46
CA PRO A 62 -3.97 -2.40 -13.45
C PRO A 62 -2.89 -2.03 -14.47
N GLU A 63 -2.86 -0.76 -14.90
CA GLU A 63 -1.86 -0.29 -15.87
C GLU A 63 -0.46 -0.16 -15.27
N PHE A 64 -0.31 0.15 -13.98
CA PHE A 64 1.00 0.07 -13.32
C PHE A 64 1.49 -1.38 -13.33
N ARG A 65 0.62 -2.31 -12.93
CA ARG A 65 0.96 -3.73 -12.84
C ARG A 65 1.30 -4.35 -14.20
N LYS A 66 0.57 -3.94 -15.25
CA LYS A 66 0.83 -4.36 -16.63
C LYS A 66 2.24 -3.99 -17.11
N ARG A 67 2.74 -2.82 -16.70
CA ARG A 67 4.08 -2.32 -17.10
C ARG A 67 5.21 -2.91 -16.27
N ALA A 68 4.91 -3.38 -15.06
CA ALA A 68 5.92 -3.93 -14.17
C ALA A 68 6.43 -5.28 -14.66
N LEU A 69 7.70 -5.57 -14.39
CA LEU A 69 8.31 -6.85 -14.74
C LEU A 69 7.67 -8.02 -13.97
N ALA A 70 7.75 -9.22 -14.52
CA ALA A 70 7.34 -10.44 -13.83
C ALA A 70 8.32 -10.76 -12.70
N VAL A 71 7.81 -11.11 -11.51
CA VAL A 71 8.60 -11.50 -10.34
C VAL A 71 8.26 -12.95 -9.93
N PRO A 72 9.20 -13.68 -9.31
CA PRO A 72 9.01 -15.10 -9.01
C PRO A 72 8.09 -15.36 -7.82
N ASP A 73 7.91 -14.39 -6.93
CA ASP A 73 7.06 -14.51 -5.73
C ASP A 73 6.07 -13.34 -5.70
N TYR A 74 4.78 -13.69 -5.79
CA TYR A 74 3.72 -12.72 -6.00
C TYR A 74 2.37 -13.19 -5.47
N PHE A 75 1.46 -12.23 -5.39
CA PHE A 75 0.05 -12.44 -5.18
C PHE A 75 -0.75 -12.13 -6.44
N VAL A 76 -1.90 -12.77 -6.56
CA VAL A 76 -2.89 -12.55 -7.61
C VAL A 76 -4.19 -12.11 -6.96
N ASP A 77 -4.75 -11.01 -7.46
CA ASP A 77 -6.10 -10.61 -7.10
C ASP A 77 -7.10 -11.44 -7.95
N VAL A 78 -7.90 -12.29 -7.31
CA VAL A 78 -8.87 -13.20 -7.93
C VAL A 78 -10.24 -13.10 -7.25
N ARG A 79 -11.32 -13.50 -7.94
CA ARG A 79 -12.64 -13.62 -7.32
C ARG A 79 -12.78 -14.94 -6.60
N TYR A 80 -13.22 -14.90 -5.34
CA TYR A 80 -13.49 -16.08 -4.52
C TYR A 80 -14.67 -15.76 -3.60
N GLU A 81 -15.69 -16.62 -3.58
CA GLU A 81 -16.90 -16.44 -2.75
C GLU A 81 -17.55 -15.04 -2.88
N GLY A 82 -17.58 -14.49 -4.10
CA GLY A 82 -18.19 -13.19 -4.39
C GLY A 82 -17.30 -11.97 -4.11
N GLU A 83 -16.15 -12.16 -3.48
CA GLU A 83 -15.22 -11.09 -3.13
C GLU A 83 -13.94 -11.13 -3.97
N ILE A 84 -13.24 -10.00 -4.05
CA ILE A 84 -11.87 -9.96 -4.60
C ILE A 84 -10.90 -10.26 -3.46
N VAL A 85 -10.19 -11.37 -3.56
CA VAL A 85 -9.19 -11.81 -2.59
C VAL A 85 -7.79 -11.75 -3.20
N ARG A 86 -6.79 -11.58 -2.34
CA ARG A 86 -5.37 -11.60 -2.72
C ARG A 86 -4.76 -12.93 -2.32
N ALA A 87 -4.59 -13.83 -3.28
CA ALA A 87 -4.01 -15.15 -3.07
C ALA A 87 -2.53 -15.17 -3.47
N ARG A 88 -1.67 -15.78 -2.65
CA ARG A 88 -0.26 -15.98 -3.02
C ARG A 88 -0.20 -17.11 -4.04
N TYR A 89 0.52 -16.90 -5.15
CA TYR A 89 0.74 -17.96 -6.11
C TYR A 89 2.01 -18.73 -5.73
N ARG A 90 1.89 -20.05 -5.56
CA ARG A 90 3.02 -20.92 -5.21
C ARG A 90 2.78 -22.33 -5.72
N ASP A 91 3.78 -22.92 -6.38
CA ASP A 91 3.76 -24.31 -6.85
C ASP A 91 2.50 -24.65 -7.67
N GLY A 92 2.08 -23.73 -8.55
CA GLY A 92 0.90 -23.88 -9.39
C GLY A 92 -0.43 -23.53 -8.72
N LYS A 93 -0.42 -23.18 -7.42
CA LYS A 93 -1.62 -23.03 -6.58
C LYS A 93 -1.84 -21.60 -6.13
N LEU A 94 -3.11 -21.23 -5.97
CA LEU A 94 -3.52 -19.98 -5.33
C LEU A 94 -3.84 -20.24 -3.86
N LEU A 95 -3.12 -19.58 -2.96
CA LEU A 95 -3.20 -19.80 -1.52
C LEU A 95 -3.66 -18.54 -0.78
N LEU A 96 -4.77 -18.64 -0.04
CA LEU A 96 -5.20 -17.63 0.92
C LEU A 96 -4.63 -17.94 2.31
N HIS A 97 -4.06 -16.93 2.96
CA HIS A 97 -3.52 -17.05 4.31
C HIS A 97 -4.66 -17.03 5.34
N LYS A 98 -4.68 -18.03 6.24
CA LYS A 98 -5.68 -18.18 7.32
C LYS A 98 -5.13 -17.80 8.71
N GLY A 99 -3.91 -17.28 8.78
CA GLY A 99 -3.18 -17.08 10.05
C GLY A 99 -2.20 -18.22 10.34
N GLY A 100 -1.07 -17.89 10.97
CA GLY A 100 0.02 -18.85 11.23
C GLY A 100 0.53 -19.51 9.94
N ASP A 101 0.79 -20.81 9.99
CA ASP A 101 1.22 -21.61 8.83
C ASP A 101 0.05 -22.29 8.10
N ARG A 102 -1.16 -21.74 8.21
CA ARG A 102 -2.37 -22.31 7.61
C ARG A 102 -2.76 -21.58 6.34
N PHE A 103 -3.01 -22.36 5.29
CA PHE A 103 -3.38 -21.85 3.98
C PHE A 103 -4.63 -22.57 3.46
N LEU A 104 -5.46 -21.83 2.73
CA LEU A 104 -6.55 -22.38 1.93
C LEU A 104 -6.16 -22.29 0.46
N GLU A 105 -6.07 -23.45 -0.18
CA GLU A 105 -6.03 -23.52 -1.63
C GLU A 105 -7.40 -23.14 -2.18
N ILE A 106 -7.43 -22.18 -3.10
CA ILE A 106 -8.64 -21.76 -3.80
C ILE A 106 -8.56 -22.15 -5.28
N PRO A 107 -9.70 -22.34 -5.97
CA PRO A 107 -9.70 -22.69 -7.38
C PRO A 107 -8.84 -21.73 -8.21
N GLY A 108 -7.97 -22.31 -9.02
CA GLY A 108 -7.19 -21.60 -10.02
C GLY A 108 -8.05 -21.09 -11.18
N GLY A 109 -7.51 -20.13 -11.92
CA GLY A 109 -8.04 -19.67 -13.19
C GLY A 109 -6.95 -18.95 -13.97
N GLU A 110 -7.23 -18.60 -15.22
CA GLU A 110 -6.31 -17.75 -15.97
C GLU A 110 -6.28 -16.35 -15.35
N PHE A 111 -5.07 -15.82 -15.16
CA PHE A 111 -4.86 -14.45 -14.69
C PHE A 111 -3.72 -13.81 -15.47
N GLY A 112 -3.79 -12.49 -15.58
CA GLY A 112 -2.79 -11.70 -16.29
C GLY A 112 -1.98 -10.76 -15.39
N PRO A 113 -0.97 -10.08 -15.96
CA PRO A 113 -0.12 -9.13 -15.22
C PRO A 113 -0.89 -8.05 -14.46
N LYS A 114 -2.08 -7.65 -14.95
CA LYS A 114 -2.97 -6.67 -14.30
C LYS A 114 -3.47 -7.09 -12.91
N GLN A 115 -3.46 -8.39 -12.62
CA GLN A 115 -3.91 -8.95 -11.34
C GLN A 115 -2.76 -9.22 -10.37
N ILE A 116 -1.52 -9.10 -10.83
CA ILE A 116 -0.33 -9.47 -10.06
C ILE A 116 0.13 -8.31 -9.17
N SER A 117 0.51 -8.63 -7.95
CA SER A 117 1.23 -7.73 -7.05
C SER A 117 2.37 -8.47 -6.35
N PRO A 118 3.52 -7.83 -6.10
CA PRO A 118 4.68 -8.51 -5.56
C PRO A 118 4.50 -8.83 -4.06
N THR A 119 5.24 -9.83 -3.58
CA THR A 119 5.46 -9.98 -2.13
C THR A 119 6.41 -8.91 -1.62
N ARG A 120 6.68 -8.88 -0.31
CA ARG A 120 7.57 -7.90 0.31
C ARG A 120 8.95 -7.91 -0.35
N ASP A 121 9.51 -9.10 -0.54
CA ASP A 121 10.92 -9.27 -0.91
C ASP A 121 11.14 -9.01 -2.42
N THR A 122 10.12 -9.20 -3.25
CA THR A 122 10.17 -8.88 -4.70
C THR A 122 9.63 -7.48 -5.04
N ARG A 123 9.12 -6.73 -4.05
CA ARG A 123 8.44 -5.45 -4.27
C ARG A 123 9.32 -4.39 -4.88
N PHE A 124 10.56 -4.25 -4.38
CA PHE A 124 11.46 -3.19 -4.83
C PHE A 124 11.77 -3.31 -6.32
N ARG A 125 12.27 -4.48 -6.75
CA ARG A 125 12.55 -4.78 -8.17
C ARG A 125 11.33 -4.57 -9.06
N TRP A 126 10.16 -5.02 -8.61
CA TRP A 126 8.91 -4.86 -9.32
C TRP A 126 8.53 -3.38 -9.52
N MET A 127 8.59 -2.56 -8.47
CA MET A 127 8.31 -1.13 -8.56
C MET A 127 9.36 -0.37 -9.38
N GLN A 128 10.64 -0.67 -9.17
CA GLN A 128 11.75 0.01 -9.82
C GLN A 128 11.75 -0.20 -11.34
N SER A 129 11.24 -1.34 -11.82
CA SER A 129 11.04 -1.59 -13.26
C SER A 129 10.15 -0.56 -13.95
N VAL A 130 9.23 0.07 -13.20
CA VAL A 130 8.30 1.09 -13.69
C VAL A 130 8.77 2.49 -13.30
N ILE A 131 9.07 2.72 -12.02
CA ILE A 131 9.34 4.06 -11.47
C ILE A 131 10.72 4.56 -11.91
N ARG A 132 11.71 3.67 -11.99
CA ARG A 132 13.10 3.97 -12.36
C ARG A 132 13.66 5.15 -11.55
N CYS A 133 13.47 5.11 -10.23
CA CYS A 133 14.00 6.15 -9.36
C CYS A 133 15.53 6.08 -9.32
N THR A 134 16.19 7.21 -9.12
CA THR A 134 17.65 7.27 -8.88
C THR A 134 17.98 7.23 -7.39
N HIS A 135 17.00 7.58 -6.55
CA HIS A 135 17.11 7.63 -5.10
C HIS A 135 15.90 6.95 -4.47
N TYR A 136 16.14 6.07 -3.50
CA TYR A 136 15.09 5.36 -2.77
C TYR A 136 15.19 5.70 -1.28
N VAL A 137 14.19 6.41 -0.76
CA VAL A 137 14.08 6.73 0.66
C VAL A 137 13.43 5.54 1.38
N ALA A 138 14.15 4.93 2.32
CA ALA A 138 13.66 3.76 3.06
C ALA A 138 13.68 4.00 4.58
N GLY A 139 12.69 3.43 5.27
CA GLY A 139 12.72 3.33 6.74
C GLY A 139 13.72 2.29 7.24
N ALA A 140 14.00 2.30 8.55
CA ALA A 140 14.96 1.38 9.17
C ALA A 140 14.65 -0.10 8.88
N SER A 141 13.38 -0.52 8.96
CA SER A 141 12.99 -1.90 8.68
C SER A 141 13.13 -2.28 7.21
N GLU A 142 12.88 -1.34 6.29
CA GLU A 142 12.98 -1.56 4.84
C GLU A 142 14.42 -1.81 4.39
N HIS A 143 15.38 -1.12 4.99
CA HIS A 143 16.79 -1.35 4.71
C HIS A 143 17.27 -2.78 5.02
N HIS A 144 16.60 -3.50 5.91
CA HIS A 144 17.00 -4.87 6.29
C HIS A 144 16.55 -5.94 5.28
N TYR A 145 15.42 -5.73 4.59
CA TYR A 145 14.87 -6.76 3.70
C TYR A 145 14.98 -6.41 2.22
N ILE A 146 15.20 -5.15 1.85
CA ILE A 146 15.36 -4.78 0.44
C ILE A 146 16.66 -5.37 -0.10
N ASN A 147 16.56 -6.14 -1.18
CA ASN A 147 17.72 -6.61 -1.91
C ASN A 147 18.28 -5.48 -2.79
N LYS A 148 19.39 -4.86 -2.35
CA LYS A 148 20.03 -3.75 -3.08
C LYS A 148 20.67 -4.20 -4.40
N THR A 149 20.92 -5.49 -4.60
CA THR A 149 21.46 -5.99 -5.88
C THR A 149 20.42 -5.94 -7.00
N ASP A 150 19.14 -5.76 -6.69
CA ASP A 150 18.08 -5.65 -7.70
C ASP A 150 18.14 -4.35 -8.51
N ALA A 151 18.82 -3.32 -8.00
CA ALA A 151 19.08 -2.05 -8.71
C ALA A 151 20.35 -1.38 -8.15
N PRO A 152 21.55 -1.84 -8.53
CA PRO A 152 22.82 -1.37 -7.97
C PRO A 152 23.10 0.13 -8.21
N GLU A 153 22.46 0.72 -9.21
CA GLU A 153 22.55 2.15 -9.55
C GLU A 153 21.72 3.05 -8.64
N VAL A 154 20.81 2.48 -7.83
CA VAL A 154 19.91 3.26 -6.97
C VAL A 154 20.62 3.66 -5.68
N LYS A 155 20.62 4.96 -5.38
CA LYS A 155 21.10 5.47 -4.10
C LYS A 155 20.04 5.31 -3.02
N PHE A 156 20.29 4.42 -2.06
CA PHE A 156 19.41 4.25 -0.90
C PHE A 156 19.67 5.35 0.12
N ILE A 157 18.64 6.13 0.42
CA ILE A 157 18.65 7.18 1.44
C ILE A 157 17.94 6.64 2.67
N LYS A 158 18.62 6.67 3.83
CA LYS A 158 17.98 6.37 5.10
C LYS A 158 17.10 7.53 5.50
N ARG A 159 15.80 7.26 5.68
CA ARG A 159 14.87 8.24 6.23
C ARG A 159 15.22 8.53 7.68
N ASP A 160 15.06 9.78 8.08
CA ASP A 160 15.23 10.20 9.46
C ASP A 160 14.32 9.41 10.40
N GLU A 161 14.82 9.18 11.62
CA GLU A 161 14.06 8.54 12.68
C GLU A 161 12.88 9.43 13.09
N ILE A 162 11.72 8.81 13.32
CA ILE A 162 10.57 9.48 13.93
C ILE A 162 10.41 8.87 15.32
N SER A 163 10.91 9.56 16.35
CA SER A 163 10.87 9.10 17.74
C SER A 163 9.45 8.98 18.28
N ASP A 164 8.60 9.96 17.96
CA ASP A 164 7.25 10.10 18.51
C ASP A 164 6.17 10.00 17.41
N SER A 165 6.21 8.95 16.60
CA SER A 165 5.29 8.82 15.46
C SER A 165 3.80 8.83 15.86
N GLY A 166 3.49 8.43 17.10
CA GLY A 166 2.14 8.47 17.66
C GLY A 166 1.65 9.87 18.03
N LYS A 167 2.54 10.87 18.07
CA LYS A 167 2.21 12.28 18.34
C LYS A 167 2.23 13.15 17.09
N ALA A 168 2.40 12.54 15.92
CA ALA A 168 2.44 13.30 14.67
C ALA A 168 1.16 14.12 14.51
N TYR A 169 1.30 15.45 14.37
CA TYR A 169 0.21 16.42 14.27
C TYR A 169 -0.67 16.56 15.52
N THR A 170 -0.27 15.99 16.66
CA THR A 170 -1.05 16.08 17.91
C THR A 170 -0.57 17.14 18.89
N GLU A 171 0.40 17.95 18.51
CA GLU A 171 0.90 19.04 19.33
C GLU A 171 0.10 20.32 19.02
N ALA A 172 -0.54 20.84 20.07
CA ALA A 172 -1.06 22.19 20.18
C ALA A 172 -0.22 22.94 21.22
#